data_AF-A0A317DGJ9-F1
#
_entry.id   AF-A0A317DGJ9-F1
#
_cell.length_a   1.000
_cell.length_b   1.000
_cell.length_c   1.000
_cell.angle_alpha   90.00
_cell.angle_beta   90.00
_cell.angle_gamma   90.00
#
_symmetry.space_group_name_H-M   'P 1'
#
loop_
_entity.id
_entity.type
_entity.pdbx_description
1 polymer ?
#
loop_
_entity_poly.entity_id
_entity_poly.type
_entity_poly.pdbx_seq_one_letter_code
_entity_poly.pdbx_strand_id
1 'polypeptide(L)'
;MSPRNDSPRCDEVHGAFGELAILLRGGDDDPIRHELVLDGLVRAAGGDRNTAARVLEPLIPQWPGLWPALVAAAIGRDAPPHPGYHPRYHTERHPMTLFVERRVAELTARLVTAPPVALLATPATVAGHVDPARVLGLLLEAERDGWQPGEADLTQAILRLPRVVDRAVRATAARLVSPAGRRFAGWLATPAEPRTWVEEVGHQPYVSSRRIAMLDPAGLPAELADPRSAAERARSARNATAVALWPMIAPSHREAMAAHIQPFAAAIVDRGNPGTGFLAGLAAADGPVGPAMSLTMAYALANHRQTARLAAGDALIELAARPGWDSTGIGAKVGTLATADRIVLQRIVQPLAEALKAGARDTVWQVTSAALPVLLPAGPRPGLADLVDLAANAAPRGGHSADLPGLAALAAKPGRNRLTEAARRLAAFMPT
;
A
#
# COMPACT_ATOMS: atom_id res chain seq x y z
N MET A 1 30.58 24.30 -39.04
CA MET A 1 30.26 23.06 -38.32
C MET A 1 28.93 23.29 -37.62
N SER A 2 27.82 22.95 -38.27
CA SER A 2 26.47 23.18 -37.73
C SER A 2 26.18 22.22 -36.58
N PRO A 3 25.42 22.65 -35.55
CA PRO A 3 25.02 21.76 -34.47
C PRO A 3 24.02 20.75 -35.02
N ARG A 4 24.27 19.45 -34.77
CA ARG A 4 23.28 18.40 -35.04
C ARG A 4 22.13 18.60 -34.07
N ASN A 5 20.97 18.90 -34.64
CA ASN A 5 19.71 18.93 -33.93
C ASN A 5 19.30 17.47 -33.68
N ASP A 6 19.50 16.98 -32.46
CA ASP A 6 19.02 15.65 -32.02
C ASP A 6 17.50 15.72 -31.80
N SER A 7 16.75 15.89 -32.88
CA SER A 7 15.32 15.64 -32.89
C SER A 7 15.10 14.12 -32.89
N PRO A 8 14.30 13.57 -31.96
CA PRO A 8 14.03 12.13 -31.92
C PRO A 8 13.40 11.66 -33.24
N ARG A 9 13.75 10.44 -33.69
CA ARG A 9 13.25 9.91 -34.96
C ARG A 9 11.73 9.74 -34.87
N CYS A 10 11.02 10.05 -35.97
CA CYS A 10 9.55 10.00 -36.04
C CYS A 10 8.96 8.63 -35.62
N ASP A 11 9.72 7.55 -35.83
CA ASP A 11 9.35 6.18 -35.46
C ASP A 11 9.43 5.93 -33.93
N GLU A 12 10.38 6.53 -33.23
CA GLU A 12 10.51 6.45 -31.77
C GLU A 12 9.38 7.24 -31.08
N VAL A 13 9.01 8.39 -31.66
CA VAL A 13 7.89 9.21 -31.18
C VAL A 13 6.55 8.49 -31.36
N HIS A 14 6.32 7.82 -32.50
CA HIS A 14 5.13 6.98 -32.69
C HIS A 14 5.12 5.75 -31.77
N GLY A 15 6.27 5.12 -31.54
CA GLY A 15 6.41 4.00 -30.61
C GLY A 15 6.01 4.37 -29.18
N ALA A 16 6.49 5.51 -28.68
CA ALA A 16 6.18 5.99 -27.33
C ALA A 16 4.67 6.27 -27.12
N PHE A 17 3.98 6.81 -28.12
CA PHE A 17 2.53 7.01 -28.04
C PHE A 17 1.74 5.69 -28.12
N GLY A 18 2.25 4.70 -28.87
CA GLY A 18 1.68 3.36 -28.91
C GLY A 18 1.77 2.62 -27.56
N GLU A 19 2.87 2.76 -26.83
CA GLU A 19 3.01 2.21 -25.47
C GLU A 19 2.03 2.87 -24.48
N LEU A 20 1.90 4.20 -24.53
CA LEU A 20 0.96 4.94 -23.69
C LEU A 20 -0.50 4.52 -23.96
N ALA A 21 -0.83 4.27 -25.23
CA ALA A 21 -2.13 3.75 -25.64
C ALA A 21 -2.45 2.36 -25.08
N ILE A 22 -1.45 1.48 -24.94
CA ILE A 22 -1.61 0.16 -24.32
C ILE A 22 -1.87 0.30 -22.82
N LEU A 23 -1.10 1.15 -22.15
CA LEU A 23 -1.24 1.40 -20.71
C LEU A 23 -2.62 1.97 -20.35
N LEU A 24 -3.14 2.92 -21.15
CA LEU A 24 -4.45 3.54 -20.91
C LEU A 24 -5.63 2.55 -20.94
N ARG A 25 -5.52 1.44 -21.68
CA ARG A 25 -6.59 0.41 -21.73
C ARG A 25 -6.65 -0.46 -20.48
N GLY A 26 -5.66 -0.36 -19.60
CA GLY A 26 -5.41 -1.32 -18.52
C GLY A 26 -6.14 -1.12 -17.19
N GLY A 27 -6.93 -0.05 -17.01
CA GLY A 27 -7.53 0.28 -15.69
C GLY A 27 -6.52 0.75 -14.64
N ASP A 28 -7.03 1.24 -13.50
CA ASP A 28 -6.27 1.97 -12.46
C ASP A 28 -5.74 1.11 -11.31
N ASP A 29 -5.89 -0.21 -11.41
CA ASP A 29 -5.54 -1.12 -10.30
C ASP A 29 -4.04 -1.46 -10.26
N ASP A 30 -3.26 -0.99 -11.23
CA ASP A 30 -1.80 -1.12 -11.30
C ASP A 30 -1.13 0.22 -11.01
N PRO A 31 -0.47 0.36 -9.84
CA PRO A 31 0.18 1.60 -9.44
C PRO A 31 1.29 2.06 -10.39
N ILE A 32 2.07 1.14 -10.94
CA ILE A 32 3.17 1.50 -11.85
C ILE A 32 2.63 1.98 -13.18
N ARG A 33 1.63 1.28 -13.73
CA ARG A 33 0.92 1.74 -14.92
C ARG A 33 0.34 3.14 -14.71
N HIS A 34 -0.29 3.40 -13.57
CA HIS A 34 -0.83 4.72 -13.25
C HIS A 34 0.24 5.81 -13.40
N GLU A 35 1.41 5.63 -12.80
CA GLU A 35 2.51 6.61 -12.89
C GLU A 35 3.12 6.73 -14.28
N LEU A 36 3.27 5.61 -15.01
CA LEU A 36 3.76 5.63 -16.39
C LEU A 36 2.82 6.40 -17.33
N VAL A 37 1.51 6.30 -17.12
CA VAL A 37 0.54 7.08 -17.89
C VAL A 37 0.69 8.57 -17.58
N LEU A 38 0.78 8.98 -16.31
CA LEU A 38 0.97 10.39 -15.95
C LEU A 38 2.24 10.99 -16.57
N ASP A 39 3.36 10.28 -16.46
CA ASP A 39 4.65 10.71 -17.03
C ASP A 39 4.60 10.76 -18.57
N GLY A 40 3.98 9.76 -19.21
CA GLY A 40 3.80 9.71 -20.66
C GLY A 40 2.95 10.87 -21.19
N LEU A 41 1.89 11.26 -20.47
CA LEU A 41 1.04 12.39 -20.85
C LEU A 41 1.76 13.74 -20.73
N VAL A 42 2.66 13.91 -19.75
CA VAL A 42 3.52 15.09 -19.66
C VAL A 42 4.47 15.17 -20.87
N ARG A 43 5.13 14.05 -21.21
CA ARG A 43 5.99 13.97 -22.40
C ARG A 43 5.22 14.25 -23.69
N ALA A 44 3.99 13.75 -23.81
CA ALA A 44 3.12 14.02 -24.95
C ALA A 44 2.79 15.52 -25.08
N ALA A 45 2.50 16.20 -23.97
CA ALA A 45 2.14 17.60 -23.96
C ALA A 45 3.31 18.55 -24.25
N GLY A 46 4.55 18.12 -23.95
CA GLY A 46 5.79 18.83 -24.31
C GLY A 46 6.31 18.50 -25.71
N GLY A 47 5.80 17.45 -26.36
CA GLY A 47 6.16 17.03 -27.71
C GLY A 47 5.17 17.51 -28.78
N ASP A 48 5.07 16.76 -29.89
CA ASP A 48 4.10 17.03 -30.95
C ASP A 48 2.68 16.59 -30.53
N ARG A 49 1.93 17.53 -29.96
CA ARG A 49 0.54 17.34 -29.52
C ARG A 49 -0.39 16.86 -30.63
N ASN A 50 -0.15 17.23 -31.90
CA ASN A 50 -0.99 16.77 -33.00
C ASN A 50 -0.76 15.29 -33.31
N THR A 51 0.49 14.83 -33.22
CA THR A 51 0.80 13.40 -33.33
C THR A 51 0.22 12.62 -32.15
N ALA A 52 0.37 13.14 -30.93
CA ALA A 52 -0.23 12.53 -29.74
C ALA A 52 -1.77 12.45 -29.86
N ALA A 53 -2.43 13.51 -30.33
CA ALA A 53 -3.88 13.55 -30.53
C ALA A 53 -4.37 12.45 -31.47
N ARG A 54 -3.69 12.22 -32.61
CA ARG A 54 -4.08 11.16 -33.56
C ARG A 54 -4.11 9.76 -32.92
N VAL A 55 -3.26 9.51 -31.93
CA VAL A 55 -3.16 8.20 -31.25
C VAL A 55 -4.09 8.13 -30.03
N LEU A 56 -4.12 9.19 -29.22
CA LEU A 56 -4.75 9.18 -27.90
C LEU A 56 -6.20 9.66 -27.91
N GLU A 57 -6.61 10.51 -28.85
CA GLU A 57 -7.99 11.03 -28.94
C GLU A 57 -9.04 9.91 -29.09
N PRO A 58 -8.83 8.88 -29.94
CA PRO A 58 -9.73 7.72 -30.01
C PRO A 58 -9.74 6.86 -28.74
N LEU A 59 -8.75 7.04 -27.87
CA LEU A 59 -8.54 6.28 -26.64
C LEU A 59 -8.90 7.06 -25.39
N ILE A 60 -9.40 8.30 -25.53
CA ILE A 60 -9.93 9.06 -24.39
C ILE A 60 -10.91 8.12 -23.68
N PRO A 61 -10.62 7.74 -22.42
CA PRO A 61 -11.38 6.69 -21.76
C PRO A 61 -12.86 7.05 -21.72
N GLN A 62 -13.73 6.12 -22.10
CA GLN A 62 -15.18 6.31 -21.98
C GLN A 62 -15.67 6.11 -20.52
N TRP A 63 -14.75 5.84 -19.60
CA TRP A 63 -15.04 5.57 -18.19
C TRP A 63 -15.12 6.87 -17.38
N PRO A 64 -15.95 6.91 -16.32
CA PRO A 64 -16.04 8.07 -15.43
C PRO A 64 -14.72 8.29 -14.65
N GLY A 65 -14.48 9.52 -14.21
CA GLY A 65 -13.31 9.86 -13.38
C GLY A 65 -12.46 10.98 -13.99
N LEU A 66 -11.20 11.06 -13.56
CA LEU A 66 -10.32 12.18 -13.88
C LEU A 66 -9.53 11.99 -15.20
N TRP A 67 -9.45 10.76 -15.72
CA TRP A 67 -8.68 10.44 -16.93
C TRP A 67 -9.13 11.13 -18.20
N PRO A 68 -10.44 11.24 -18.53
CA PRO A 68 -10.83 11.84 -19.79
C PRO A 68 -10.36 13.29 -19.91
N ALA A 69 -10.49 14.06 -18.82
CA ALA A 69 -10.02 15.43 -18.77
C ALA A 69 -8.49 15.53 -18.82
N LEU A 70 -7.78 14.64 -18.11
CA LEU A 70 -6.32 14.62 -18.10
C LEU A 70 -5.74 14.30 -19.50
N VAL A 71 -6.27 13.28 -20.17
CA VAL A 71 -5.83 12.90 -21.52
C VAL A 71 -6.13 14.01 -22.52
N ALA A 72 -7.33 14.60 -22.48
CA ALA A 72 -7.71 15.71 -23.35
C ALA A 72 -6.78 16.93 -23.16
N ALA A 73 -6.47 17.29 -21.91
CA ALA A 73 -5.53 18.36 -21.59
C ALA A 73 -4.12 18.10 -22.16
N ALA A 74 -3.63 16.86 -22.06
CA ALA A 74 -2.31 16.49 -22.57
C ALA A 74 -2.17 16.66 -24.09
N ILE A 75 -3.25 16.45 -24.84
CA ILE A 75 -3.27 16.57 -26.31
C ILE A 75 -3.82 17.93 -26.80
N GLY A 76 -4.09 18.88 -25.90
CA GLY A 76 -4.61 20.20 -26.25
C GLY A 76 -6.03 20.17 -26.84
N ARG A 77 -6.88 19.29 -26.31
CA ARG A 77 -8.30 19.18 -26.66
C ARG A 77 -9.19 19.56 -25.48
N ASP A 78 -10.42 19.96 -25.79
CA ASP A 78 -11.43 20.14 -24.76
C ASP A 78 -11.79 18.79 -24.13
N ALA A 79 -11.92 18.78 -22.81
CA ALA A 79 -12.37 17.59 -22.12
C ALA A 79 -13.79 17.24 -22.58
N PRO A 80 -14.08 15.95 -22.88
CA PRO A 80 -15.45 15.55 -23.16
C PRO A 80 -16.33 15.88 -21.94
N PRO A 81 -17.61 16.26 -22.14
CA PRO A 81 -18.53 16.47 -21.04
C PRO A 81 -18.56 15.20 -20.17
N HIS A 82 -18.28 15.34 -18.88
CA HIS A 82 -18.16 14.22 -17.96
C HIS A 82 -19.44 13.36 -18.06
N PRO A 83 -19.35 12.07 -18.43
CA PRO A 83 -20.53 11.21 -18.39
C PRO A 83 -20.99 11.13 -16.94
N GLY A 84 -22.10 11.81 -16.64
CA GLY A 84 -22.78 11.89 -15.35
C GLY A 84 -21.92 11.66 -14.11
N TYR A 85 -21.32 12.73 -13.56
CA TYR A 85 -21.02 12.74 -12.13
C TYR A 85 -22.37 12.64 -11.40
N HIS A 86 -22.80 11.42 -11.05
CA HIS A 86 -24.04 11.25 -10.29
C HIS A 86 -23.83 11.78 -8.87
N PRO A 87 -24.55 12.83 -8.43
CA PRO A 87 -24.36 13.43 -7.10
C PRO A 87 -24.81 12.53 -5.94
N ARG A 88 -25.28 11.31 -6.20
CA ARG A 88 -26.04 10.49 -5.24
C ARG A 88 -25.19 9.76 -4.21
N TYR A 89 -23.87 9.90 -4.23
CA TYR A 89 -23.00 9.39 -3.17
C TYR A 89 -22.06 10.50 -2.69
N HIS A 90 -22.62 11.46 -1.95
CA HIS A 90 -21.86 12.27 -1.01
C HIS A 90 -21.37 11.38 0.13
N THR A 91 -20.42 10.51 -0.19
CA THR A 91 -19.61 9.83 0.81
C THR A 91 -18.37 10.68 0.98
N GLU A 92 -18.04 11.06 2.21
CA GLU A 92 -16.75 11.68 2.51
C GLU A 92 -15.63 10.85 1.86
N ARG A 93 -14.93 11.46 0.90
CA ARG A 93 -13.85 10.78 0.17
C ARG A 93 -12.70 10.54 1.14
N HIS A 94 -12.09 9.37 1.02
CA HIS A 94 -10.95 9.00 1.83
C HIS A 94 -9.77 9.97 1.59
N PRO A 95 -9.01 10.40 2.62
CA PRO A 95 -7.88 11.31 2.45
C PRO A 95 -6.88 10.87 1.37
N MET A 96 -6.55 9.58 1.31
CA MET A 96 -5.64 9.04 0.27
C MET A 96 -6.25 9.05 -1.14
N THR A 97 -7.58 8.88 -1.27
CA THR A 97 -8.25 9.07 -2.56
C THR A 97 -8.17 10.53 -2.99
N LEU A 98 -8.49 11.45 -2.07
CA LEU A 98 -8.36 12.90 -2.32
C LEU A 98 -6.94 13.30 -2.68
N PHE A 99 -5.93 12.67 -2.08
CA PHE A 99 -4.54 12.90 -2.40
C PHE A 99 -4.24 12.60 -3.87
N VAL A 100 -4.60 11.39 -4.34
CA VAL A 100 -4.41 10.98 -5.74
C VAL A 100 -5.18 11.91 -6.69
N GLU A 101 -6.44 12.19 -6.37
CA GLU A 101 -7.29 13.05 -7.19
C GLU A 101 -6.76 14.48 -7.30
N ARG A 102 -6.22 15.05 -6.21
CA ARG A 102 -5.61 16.39 -6.22
C ARG A 102 -4.42 16.44 -7.17
N ARG A 103 -3.56 15.42 -7.17
CA ARG A 103 -2.40 15.38 -8.08
C ARG A 103 -2.83 15.30 -9.54
N VAL A 104 -3.83 14.47 -9.85
CA VAL A 104 -4.37 14.39 -11.22
C VAL A 104 -5.03 15.70 -11.64
N ALA A 105 -5.81 16.33 -10.76
CA ALA A 105 -6.45 17.61 -11.05
C ALA A 105 -5.43 18.75 -11.27
N GLU A 106 -4.39 18.83 -10.44
CA GLU A 106 -3.28 19.77 -10.63
C GLU A 106 -2.59 19.54 -11.97
N LEU A 107 -2.26 18.28 -12.30
CA LEU A 107 -1.61 17.97 -13.56
C LEU A 107 -2.47 18.38 -14.76
N THR A 108 -3.76 18.04 -14.75
CA THR A 108 -4.72 18.44 -15.80
C THR A 108 -4.71 19.96 -16.01
N ALA A 109 -4.81 20.74 -14.92
CA ALA A 109 -4.80 22.20 -15.01
C ALA A 109 -3.47 22.75 -15.58
N ARG A 110 -2.33 22.16 -15.20
CA ARG A 110 -1.02 22.56 -15.72
C ARG A 110 -0.83 22.20 -17.19
N LEU A 111 -1.29 21.04 -17.66
CA LEU A 111 -1.17 20.65 -19.07
C LEU A 111 -1.88 21.62 -20.03
N VAL A 112 -2.98 22.23 -19.56
CA VAL A 112 -3.70 23.28 -20.31
C VAL A 112 -2.94 24.61 -20.32
N THR A 113 -2.37 25.02 -19.18
CA THR A 113 -1.84 26.37 -18.98
C THR A 113 -0.34 26.48 -19.23
N ALA A 114 0.45 25.65 -18.56
CA ALA A 114 1.91 25.59 -18.62
C ALA A 114 2.36 24.17 -18.25
N PRO A 115 2.50 23.27 -19.24
CA PRO A 115 2.90 21.89 -18.98
C PRO A 115 4.20 21.82 -18.18
N PRO A 116 4.30 20.95 -17.17
CA PRO A 116 5.56 20.74 -16.47
C PRO A 116 6.62 20.17 -17.42
N VAL A 117 7.89 20.54 -17.20
CA VAL A 117 9.03 19.93 -17.90
C VAL A 117 9.15 18.44 -17.55
N ALA A 118 8.92 18.11 -16.28
CA ALA A 118 8.85 16.74 -15.77
C ALA A 118 8.03 16.68 -14.47
N LEU A 119 7.56 15.49 -14.10
CA LEU A 119 7.01 15.23 -12.77
C LEU A 119 8.14 14.89 -11.79
N LEU A 120 8.15 15.58 -10.65
CA LEU A 120 9.07 15.32 -9.54
C LEU A 120 8.76 13.97 -8.92
N ALA A 121 7.48 13.62 -8.82
CA ALA A 121 7.05 12.39 -8.16
C ALA A 121 7.17 11.12 -9.02
N THR A 122 7.67 11.19 -10.27
CA THR A 122 7.86 9.98 -11.10
C THR A 122 8.69 8.96 -10.32
N PRO A 123 8.16 7.76 -10.04
CA PRO A 123 8.85 6.77 -9.24
C PRO A 123 10.08 6.24 -9.98
N ALA A 124 11.16 6.03 -9.23
CA ALA A 124 12.39 5.36 -9.68
C ALA A 124 12.42 3.86 -9.33
N THR A 125 11.46 3.39 -8.50
CA THR A 125 11.37 1.99 -8.06
C THR A 125 9.94 1.49 -8.12
N VAL A 126 9.78 0.16 -8.12
CA VAL A 126 8.45 -0.49 -8.09
C VAL A 126 7.69 -0.28 -6.76
N ALA A 127 8.39 0.04 -5.67
CA ALA A 127 7.75 0.42 -4.41
C ALA A 127 7.14 1.83 -4.48
N GLY A 128 7.58 2.65 -5.44
CA GLY A 128 7.14 4.03 -5.61
C GLY A 128 8.13 5.06 -5.11
N HIS A 129 9.33 4.69 -4.64
CA HIS A 129 10.34 5.68 -4.24
C HIS A 129 10.82 6.51 -5.43
N VAL A 130 11.05 7.79 -5.20
CA VAL A 130 11.76 8.68 -6.15
C VAL A 130 13.27 8.58 -5.94
N ASP A 131 14.03 8.93 -6.98
CA ASP A 131 15.46 9.21 -6.84
C ASP A 131 15.65 10.62 -6.24
N PRO A 132 16.21 10.75 -5.02
CA PRO A 132 16.43 12.04 -4.38
C PRO A 132 17.30 13.00 -5.20
N ALA A 133 18.29 12.48 -5.93
CA ALA A 133 19.19 13.29 -6.75
C ALA A 133 18.47 13.86 -7.97
N ARG A 134 17.62 13.06 -8.63
CA ARG A 134 16.75 13.53 -9.72
C ARG A 134 15.81 14.63 -9.25
N VAL A 135 15.15 14.46 -8.10
CA VAL A 135 14.24 15.48 -7.54
C VAL A 135 15.00 16.77 -7.24
N LEU A 136 16.17 16.67 -6.59
CA LEU A 136 17.03 17.82 -6.34
C LEU A 136 17.45 18.54 -7.64
N GLY A 137 17.81 17.79 -8.68
CA GLY A 137 18.17 18.35 -9.99
C GLY A 137 17.05 19.18 -10.60
N LEU A 138 15.82 18.64 -10.62
CA LEU A 138 14.64 19.36 -11.11
C LEU A 138 14.34 20.63 -10.29
N LEU A 139 14.57 20.60 -8.97
CA LEU A 139 14.39 21.77 -8.11
C LEU A 139 15.46 22.84 -8.33
N LEU A 140 16.71 22.46 -8.62
CA LEU A 140 17.79 23.39 -8.98
C LEU A 140 17.49 24.07 -10.32
N GLU A 141 16.99 23.32 -11.31
CA GLU A 141 16.54 23.88 -12.59
C GLU A 141 15.36 24.84 -12.39
N ALA A 142 14.38 24.45 -11.57
CA ALA A 142 13.25 25.31 -11.23
C ALA A 142 13.68 26.65 -10.63
N GLU A 143 14.63 26.61 -9.70
CA GLU A 143 15.14 27.81 -9.03
C GLU A 143 15.96 28.69 -9.96
N ARG A 144 16.82 28.09 -10.81
CA ARG A 144 17.60 28.81 -11.82
C ARG A 144 16.70 29.52 -12.84
N ASP A 145 15.64 28.84 -13.27
CA ASP A 145 14.77 29.29 -14.36
C ASP A 145 13.54 30.06 -13.85
N GLY A 146 13.40 30.22 -12.52
CA GLY A 146 12.38 31.05 -11.89
C GLY A 146 10.95 30.48 -11.91
N TRP A 147 10.79 29.17 -12.09
CA TRP A 147 9.47 28.50 -12.05
C TRP A 147 9.28 27.69 -10.76
N GLN A 148 8.05 27.24 -10.48
CA GLN A 148 7.73 26.36 -9.35
C GLN A 148 7.05 25.07 -9.82
N PRO A 149 7.40 23.91 -9.23
CA PRO A 149 6.65 22.68 -9.46
C PRO A 149 5.22 22.81 -8.92
N GLY A 150 4.35 21.90 -9.37
CA GLY A 150 3.02 21.77 -8.77
C GLY A 150 3.14 21.36 -7.31
N GLU A 151 2.25 21.88 -6.46
CA GLU A 151 2.24 21.59 -5.03
C GLU A 151 1.90 20.13 -4.74
N ALA A 152 0.92 19.55 -5.44
CA ALA A 152 0.54 18.16 -5.26
C ALA A 152 1.63 17.20 -5.75
N ASP A 153 2.27 17.50 -6.89
CA ASP A 153 3.38 16.71 -7.39
C ASP A 153 4.63 16.81 -6.49
N LEU A 154 4.98 18.01 -6.00
CA LEU A 154 6.06 18.18 -5.02
C LEU A 154 5.76 17.42 -3.73
N THR A 155 4.53 17.51 -3.22
CA THR A 155 4.11 16.79 -2.01
C THR A 155 4.34 15.29 -2.18
N GLN A 156 3.88 14.72 -3.30
CA GLN A 156 4.05 13.31 -3.57
C GLN A 156 5.52 12.92 -3.71
N ALA A 157 6.34 13.76 -4.35
CA ALA A 157 7.78 13.50 -4.48
C ALA A 157 8.46 13.43 -3.11
N ILE A 158 8.10 14.34 -2.21
CA ILE A 158 8.60 14.40 -0.84
C ILE A 158 8.22 13.14 -0.04
N LEU A 159 6.94 12.71 -0.11
CA LEU A 159 6.45 11.49 0.56
C LEU A 159 7.09 10.20 0.02
N ARG A 160 7.55 10.24 -1.24
CA ARG A 160 8.25 9.14 -1.92
C ARG A 160 9.74 9.09 -1.67
N LEU A 161 10.31 10.02 -0.90
CA LEU A 161 11.74 9.96 -0.61
C LEU A 161 12.08 8.70 0.20
N PRO A 162 13.20 8.01 -0.12
CA PRO A 162 13.69 6.90 0.68
C PRO A 162 14.10 7.39 2.08
N ARG A 163 14.09 6.48 3.07
CA ARG A 163 14.45 6.83 4.45
C ARG A 163 15.91 7.28 4.57
N VAL A 164 16.78 6.64 3.80
CA VAL A 164 18.19 6.98 3.71
C VAL A 164 18.41 7.78 2.43
N VAL A 165 18.87 9.02 2.59
CA VAL A 165 19.18 9.94 1.49
C VAL A 165 20.62 10.36 1.63
N ASP A 166 21.35 10.37 0.51
CA ASP A 166 22.75 10.74 0.43
C ASP A 166 23.04 12.10 1.09
N ARG A 167 24.18 12.17 1.80
CA ARG A 167 24.57 13.38 2.56
C ARG A 167 24.82 14.58 1.67
N ALA A 168 25.36 14.39 0.46
CA ALA A 168 25.57 15.45 -0.52
C ALA A 168 24.24 16.00 -1.06
N VAL A 169 23.24 15.13 -1.27
CA VAL A 169 21.88 15.57 -1.64
C VAL A 169 21.30 16.44 -0.53
N ARG A 170 21.40 16.02 0.74
CA ARG A 170 20.92 16.80 1.90
C ARG A 170 21.64 18.15 2.03
N ALA A 171 22.96 18.16 1.88
CA ALA A 171 23.77 19.38 1.98
C ALA A 171 23.44 20.38 0.86
N THR A 172 23.19 19.88 -0.35
CA THR A 172 22.83 20.73 -1.50
C THR A 172 21.39 21.24 -1.37
N ALA A 173 20.45 20.38 -0.98
CA ALA A 173 19.06 20.76 -0.73
C ALA A 173 18.94 21.91 0.29
N ALA A 174 19.75 21.88 1.36
CA ALA A 174 19.78 22.91 2.39
C ALA A 174 20.16 24.32 1.87
N ARG A 175 20.71 24.43 0.65
CA ARG A 175 21.08 25.69 0.01
C ARG A 175 20.01 26.26 -0.91
N LEU A 176 18.94 25.50 -1.20
CA LEU A 176 17.84 25.97 -2.04
C LEU A 176 17.06 27.07 -1.34
N VAL A 177 16.74 28.15 -2.08
CA VAL A 177 15.98 29.30 -1.55
C VAL A 177 14.61 29.48 -2.21
N SER A 178 14.25 28.65 -3.18
CA SER A 178 12.88 28.60 -3.70
C SER A 178 11.90 28.05 -2.65
N PRO A 179 10.60 28.41 -2.72
CA PRO A 179 9.58 27.81 -1.85
C PRO A 179 9.57 26.28 -1.90
N ALA A 180 9.58 25.69 -3.10
CA ALA A 180 9.64 24.24 -3.29
C ALA A 180 10.93 23.63 -2.72
N GLY A 181 12.08 24.27 -2.96
CA GLY A 181 13.37 23.82 -2.44
C GLY A 181 13.45 23.84 -0.92
N ARG A 182 12.92 24.88 -0.26
CA ARG A 182 12.82 24.93 1.21
C ARG A 182 11.95 23.82 1.77
N ARG A 183 10.83 23.49 1.12
CA ARG A 183 9.94 22.42 1.56
C ARG A 183 10.62 21.05 1.46
N PHE A 184 11.31 20.80 0.34
CA PHE A 184 12.12 19.59 0.15
C PHE A 184 13.25 19.47 1.19
N ALA A 185 13.99 20.55 1.44
CA ALA A 185 15.05 20.58 2.44
C ALA A 185 14.53 20.37 3.87
N GLY A 186 13.41 21.01 4.22
CA GLY A 186 12.77 20.87 5.53
C GLY A 186 12.32 19.44 5.82
N TRP A 187 11.79 18.75 4.80
CA TRP A 187 11.43 17.34 4.92
C TRP A 187 12.64 16.45 5.17
N LEU A 188 13.72 16.64 4.41
CA LEU A 188 14.95 15.88 4.62
C LEU A 188 15.50 16.09 6.04
N ALA A 189 15.36 17.29 6.61
CA ALA A 189 15.87 17.60 7.94
C ALA A 189 15.08 16.93 9.07
N THR A 190 13.80 16.62 8.88
CA THR A 190 12.90 16.14 9.96
C THR A 190 12.26 14.80 9.58
N PRO A 191 12.93 13.66 9.86
CA PRO A 191 12.32 12.36 9.63
C PRO A 191 11.11 12.16 10.55
N ALA A 192 10.02 11.63 9.99
CA ALA A 192 8.79 11.34 10.70
C ALA A 192 8.58 9.82 10.86
N GLU A 193 8.32 9.36 12.07
CA GLU A 193 7.96 7.97 12.36
C GLU A 193 6.46 7.87 12.65
N PRO A 194 5.69 7.08 11.88
CA PRO A 194 4.27 6.91 12.14
C PRO A 194 4.04 6.16 13.45
N ARG A 195 3.18 6.70 14.31
CA ARG A 195 2.67 5.99 15.49
C ARG A 195 1.26 5.51 15.21
N THR A 196 0.99 4.25 15.51
CA THR A 196 -0.32 3.63 15.28
C THR A 196 -0.76 2.85 16.51
N TRP A 197 -2.07 2.73 16.67
CA TRP A 197 -2.70 1.87 17.67
C TRP A 197 -3.96 1.25 17.10
N VAL A 198 -4.62 0.41 17.87
CA VAL A 198 -5.85 -0.28 17.45
C VAL A 198 -6.96 0.04 18.43
N GLU A 199 -8.08 0.54 17.92
CA GLU A 199 -9.30 0.78 18.67
C GLU A 199 -10.34 -0.29 18.36
N GLU A 200 -11.15 -0.61 19.35
CA GLU A 200 -12.32 -1.47 19.16
C GLU A 200 -13.53 -0.62 18.84
N VAL A 201 -14.18 -0.94 17.72
CA VAL A 201 -15.45 -0.34 17.31
C VAL A 201 -16.52 -1.37 17.57
N GLY A 202 -17.46 -1.02 18.45
CA GLY A 202 -18.64 -1.83 18.76
C GLY A 202 -19.56 -2.01 17.55
N HIS A 203 -20.67 -2.75 17.75
CA HIS A 203 -21.67 -2.88 16.71
C HIS A 203 -22.30 -1.51 16.42
N GLN A 204 -22.34 -1.13 15.15
CA GLN A 204 -22.92 0.13 14.67
C GLN A 204 -23.94 -0.21 13.56
N PRO A 205 -24.91 0.66 13.26
CA PRO A 205 -25.80 0.45 12.12
C PRO A 205 -25.02 0.13 10.84
N TYR A 206 -25.30 -1.03 10.23
CA TYR A 206 -24.68 -1.54 9.00
C TYR A 206 -23.16 -1.87 9.06
N VAL A 207 -22.56 -1.79 10.25
CA VAL A 207 -21.13 -2.09 10.49
C VAL A 207 -21.01 -3.07 11.66
N SER A 208 -20.55 -4.29 11.34
CA SER A 208 -20.20 -5.27 12.38
C SER A 208 -19.08 -4.72 13.26
N SER A 209 -19.04 -5.13 14.52
CA SER A 209 -17.94 -4.73 15.40
C SER A 209 -16.61 -5.23 14.86
N ARG A 210 -15.60 -4.35 14.93
CA ARG A 210 -14.30 -4.48 14.25
C ARG A 210 -13.21 -3.85 15.10
N ARG A 211 -11.98 -4.24 14.83
CA ARG A 211 -10.80 -3.53 15.32
C ARG A 211 -10.27 -2.64 14.20
N ILE A 212 -10.05 -1.38 14.49
CA ILE A 212 -9.65 -0.36 13.52
C ILE A 212 -8.28 0.20 13.90
N ALA A 213 -7.37 0.23 12.93
CA ALA A 213 -6.08 0.86 13.09
C ALA A 213 -6.22 2.38 12.99
N MET A 214 -5.57 3.06 13.93
CA MET A 214 -5.51 4.50 14.04
C MET A 214 -4.08 4.98 13.74
N LEU A 215 -3.97 6.22 13.29
CA LEU A 215 -2.71 6.86 12.94
C LEU A 215 -2.61 8.17 13.74
N ASP A 216 -1.50 8.34 14.46
CA ASP A 216 -1.19 9.59 15.14
C ASP A 216 -0.82 10.63 14.09
N PRO A 217 -1.57 11.73 13.96
CA PRO A 217 -1.20 12.79 13.04
C PRO A 217 0.07 13.55 13.51
N ALA A 218 0.46 13.43 14.79
CA ALA A 218 1.60 14.14 15.33
C ALA A 218 2.90 13.70 14.64
N GLY A 219 3.65 14.69 14.11
CA GLY A 219 4.91 14.45 13.44
C GLY A 219 4.80 13.94 12.00
N LEU A 220 3.60 13.60 11.52
CA LEU A 220 3.37 13.25 10.11
C LEU A 220 3.03 14.50 9.28
N PRO A 221 3.29 14.48 7.96
CA PRO A 221 2.69 15.40 7.01
C PRO A 221 1.19 15.53 7.23
N ALA A 222 0.67 16.75 7.13
CA ALA A 222 -0.76 17.00 7.19
C ALA A 222 -1.52 16.18 6.13
N GLU A 223 -0.87 15.87 5.01
CA GLU A 223 -1.41 15.08 3.92
C GLU A 223 -1.58 13.60 4.25
N LEU A 224 -0.80 13.07 5.20
CA LEU A 224 -0.95 11.70 5.71
C LEU A 224 -1.88 11.61 6.92
N ALA A 225 -2.22 12.75 7.55
CA ALA A 225 -3.11 12.78 8.70
C ALA A 225 -4.53 12.33 8.32
N ASP A 226 -5.19 11.66 9.27
CA ASP A 226 -6.60 11.29 9.16
C ASP A 226 -7.31 11.69 10.46
N PRO A 227 -8.09 12.79 10.46
CA PRO A 227 -8.75 13.28 11.67
C PRO A 227 -9.95 12.44 12.08
N ARG A 228 -10.37 11.45 11.26
CA ARG A 228 -11.56 10.64 11.51
C ARG A 228 -11.36 9.70 12.69
N SER A 229 -12.39 9.58 13.52
CA SER A 229 -12.51 8.57 14.57
C SER A 229 -12.52 7.14 14.02
N ALA A 230 -12.25 6.15 14.87
CA ALA A 230 -12.33 4.73 14.49
C ALA A 230 -13.71 4.35 13.91
N ALA A 231 -14.80 4.91 14.47
CA ALA A 231 -16.15 4.65 13.98
C ALA A 231 -16.43 5.26 12.59
N GLU A 232 -15.89 6.44 12.29
CA GLU A 232 -15.97 7.06 10.95
C GLU A 232 -15.13 6.30 9.92
N ARG A 233 -13.92 5.88 10.30
CA ARG A 233 -13.06 5.02 9.46
C ARG A 233 -13.75 3.69 9.14
N ALA A 234 -14.38 3.05 10.13
CA ALA A 234 -15.11 1.80 9.93
C ALA A 234 -16.31 1.94 8.98
N ARG A 235 -16.99 3.10 9.00
CA ARG A 235 -18.16 3.39 8.12
C ARG A 235 -17.74 3.75 6.69
N SER A 236 -16.68 4.54 6.52
CA SER A 236 -16.19 5.00 5.21
C SER A 236 -15.50 3.91 4.38
N ALA A 237 -15.16 2.79 5.01
CA ALA A 237 -14.43 1.67 4.39
C ALA A 237 -15.12 0.99 3.18
N ARG A 238 -16.35 1.34 2.82
CA ARG A 238 -17.06 0.77 1.66
C ARG A 238 -16.88 1.55 0.36
N ASN A 239 -16.27 2.74 0.41
CA ASN A 239 -16.34 3.71 -0.68
C ASN A 239 -14.96 4.17 -1.21
N ALA A 240 -13.86 3.46 -0.89
CA ALA A 240 -12.57 3.80 -1.48
C ALA A 240 -12.36 3.13 -2.82
N THR A 241 -11.96 3.95 -3.78
CA THR A 241 -11.38 3.55 -5.06
C THR A 241 -9.86 3.65 -4.97
N ALA A 242 -9.17 2.95 -5.88
CA ALA A 242 -7.72 3.07 -6.07
C ALA A 242 -6.87 2.71 -4.83
N VAL A 243 -7.37 1.85 -3.92
CA VAL A 243 -6.63 1.41 -2.73
C VAL A 243 -5.28 0.77 -3.09
N ALA A 244 -5.19 0.13 -4.26
CA ALA A 244 -3.95 -0.41 -4.80
C ALA A 244 -2.84 0.65 -4.97
N LEU A 245 -3.20 1.90 -5.26
CA LEU A 245 -2.24 3.00 -5.47
C LEU A 245 -1.64 3.51 -4.17
N TRP A 246 -2.33 3.34 -3.03
CA TRP A 246 -2.01 4.03 -1.79
C TRP A 246 -0.64 3.69 -1.21
N PRO A 247 -0.15 2.44 -1.23
CA PRO A 247 1.19 2.14 -0.75
C PRO A 247 2.29 2.98 -1.43
N MET A 248 2.12 3.32 -2.71
CA MET A 248 3.07 4.15 -3.45
C MET A 248 2.94 5.66 -3.17
N ILE A 249 1.96 6.11 -2.37
CA ILE A 249 1.88 7.51 -1.94
C ILE A 249 3.05 7.82 -0.99
N ALA A 250 3.27 6.95 -0.02
CA ALA A 250 4.30 7.12 0.99
C ALA A 250 5.07 5.79 1.21
N PRO A 251 5.88 5.36 0.23
CA PRO A 251 6.58 4.07 0.24
C PRO A 251 7.59 3.93 1.36
N SER A 252 8.02 5.02 2.02
CA SER A 252 8.87 4.99 3.22
C SER A 252 8.11 4.90 4.54
N HIS A 253 6.78 4.93 4.49
CA HIS A 253 5.86 5.00 5.63
C HIS A 253 4.81 3.89 5.56
N ARG A 254 5.24 2.64 5.32
CA ARG A 254 4.39 1.45 5.21
C ARG A 254 3.36 1.33 6.33
N GLU A 255 3.74 1.61 7.57
CA GLU A 255 2.80 1.55 8.71
C GLU A 255 1.69 2.60 8.62
N ALA A 256 1.96 3.81 8.13
CA ALA A 256 0.94 4.83 7.90
C ALA A 256 -0.02 4.40 6.78
N MET A 257 0.52 3.89 5.67
CA MET A 257 -0.31 3.40 4.56
C MET A 257 -1.14 2.20 4.98
N ALA A 258 -0.58 1.29 5.77
CA ALA A 258 -1.32 0.19 6.36
C ALA A 258 -2.46 0.69 7.26
N ALA A 259 -2.28 1.77 8.03
CA ALA A 259 -3.36 2.34 8.84
C ALA A 259 -4.51 2.87 7.98
N HIS A 260 -4.22 3.57 6.88
CA HIS A 260 -5.22 4.03 5.92
C HIS A 260 -5.96 2.87 5.24
N ILE A 261 -5.26 1.78 4.91
CA ILE A 261 -5.83 0.60 4.23
C ILE A 261 -6.62 -0.31 5.19
N GLN A 262 -6.23 -0.39 6.46
CA GLN A 262 -6.74 -1.38 7.40
C GLN A 262 -8.28 -1.41 7.52
N PRO A 263 -9.00 -0.26 7.62
CA PRO A 263 -10.45 -0.27 7.70
C PRO A 263 -11.11 -1.00 6.52
N PHE A 264 -10.52 -0.90 5.32
CA PHE A 264 -10.99 -1.57 4.10
C PHE A 264 -10.77 -3.07 4.19
N ALA A 265 -9.56 -3.51 4.56
CA ALA A 265 -9.24 -4.93 4.76
C ALA A 265 -10.19 -5.59 5.77
N ALA A 266 -10.50 -4.88 6.87
CA ALA A 266 -11.48 -5.33 7.86
C ALA A 266 -12.92 -5.34 7.30
N ALA A 267 -13.28 -4.35 6.49
CA ALA A 267 -14.66 -4.19 6.03
C ALA A 267 -15.16 -5.27 5.08
N ILE A 268 -14.23 -5.89 4.37
CA ILE A 268 -14.49 -6.84 3.29
C ILE A 268 -14.02 -8.27 3.61
N VAL A 269 -13.60 -8.52 4.86
CA VAL A 269 -13.08 -9.82 5.27
C VAL A 269 -14.08 -10.94 4.97
N ASP A 270 -15.38 -10.71 5.18
CA ASP A 270 -16.43 -11.71 4.96
C ASP A 270 -17.17 -11.58 3.63
N ARG A 271 -17.13 -10.41 2.99
CA ARG A 271 -17.80 -10.15 1.71
C ARG A 271 -17.17 -8.97 0.96
N GLY A 272 -17.12 -9.04 -0.37
CA GLY A 272 -16.63 -7.97 -1.23
C GLY A 272 -15.32 -8.32 -1.94
N ASN A 273 -14.75 -7.36 -2.65
CA ASN A 273 -13.48 -7.55 -3.36
C ASN A 273 -12.55 -6.35 -3.10
N PRO A 274 -11.46 -6.51 -2.33
CA PRO A 274 -10.50 -5.41 -2.16
C PRO A 274 -9.66 -5.11 -3.41
N GLY A 275 -9.63 -6.03 -4.38
CA GLY A 275 -8.42 -6.22 -5.17
C GLY A 275 -7.29 -6.79 -4.30
N THR A 276 -6.10 -6.99 -4.87
CA THR A 276 -4.94 -7.51 -4.14
C THR A 276 -3.69 -6.66 -4.30
N GLY A 277 -3.70 -5.67 -5.21
CA GLY A 277 -2.53 -4.85 -5.52
C GLY A 277 -1.95 -4.11 -4.33
N PHE A 278 -2.79 -3.70 -3.37
CA PHE A 278 -2.33 -3.04 -2.15
C PHE A 278 -1.44 -3.93 -1.26
N LEU A 279 -1.59 -5.26 -1.31
CA LEU A 279 -0.78 -6.19 -0.51
C LEU A 279 0.66 -6.26 -1.03
N ALA A 280 0.83 -6.34 -2.35
CA ALA A 280 2.13 -6.27 -2.99
C ALA A 280 2.78 -4.90 -2.74
N GLY A 281 2.02 -3.81 -2.89
CA GLY A 281 2.52 -2.47 -2.59
C GLY A 281 2.96 -2.30 -1.13
N LEU A 282 2.19 -2.85 -0.17
CA LEU A 282 2.59 -2.86 1.24
C LEU A 282 3.78 -3.78 1.52
N ALA A 283 3.99 -4.87 0.78
CA ALA A 283 5.16 -5.72 0.96
C ALA A 283 6.45 -5.07 0.44
N ALA A 284 6.35 -4.40 -0.71
CA ALA A 284 7.45 -3.68 -1.34
C ALA A 284 7.86 -2.43 -0.53
N ALA A 285 6.92 -1.77 0.15
CA ALA A 285 7.17 -0.54 0.89
C ALA A 285 8.13 -0.69 2.09
N ASP A 286 8.89 0.37 2.34
CA ASP A 286 9.78 0.57 3.47
C ASP A 286 9.07 1.21 4.68
N GLY A 287 9.77 1.21 5.81
CA GLY A 287 9.30 1.82 7.06
C GLY A 287 9.05 0.80 8.16
N PRO A 288 8.56 1.24 9.33
CA PRO A 288 8.34 0.36 10.47
C PRO A 288 7.20 -0.64 10.22
N VAL A 289 7.18 -1.70 11.03
CA VAL A 289 6.03 -2.59 11.21
C VAL A 289 5.40 -2.23 12.54
N GLY A 290 4.10 -1.97 12.55
CA GLY A 290 3.35 -1.70 13.77
C GLY A 290 1.99 -2.40 13.81
N PRO A 291 1.15 -1.98 14.78
CA PRO A 291 -0.20 -2.50 14.95
C PRO A 291 -1.08 -2.45 13.70
N ALA A 292 -0.93 -1.45 12.83
CA ALA A 292 -1.73 -1.30 11.62
C ALA A 292 -1.33 -2.32 10.55
N MET A 293 -0.04 -2.45 10.23
CA MET A 293 0.44 -3.46 9.28
C MET A 293 0.07 -4.87 9.75
N SER A 294 0.28 -5.15 11.04
CA SER A 294 -0.08 -6.44 11.64
C SER A 294 -1.56 -6.76 11.50
N LEU A 295 -2.43 -5.77 11.78
CA LEU A 295 -3.87 -5.94 11.72
C LEU A 295 -4.38 -6.05 10.28
N THR A 296 -3.82 -5.28 9.35
CA THR A 296 -4.11 -5.38 7.91
C THR A 296 -3.80 -6.78 7.37
N MET A 297 -2.62 -7.31 7.68
CA MET A 297 -2.24 -8.66 7.26
C MET A 297 -3.13 -9.74 7.88
N ALA A 298 -3.47 -9.61 9.17
CA ALA A 298 -4.37 -10.56 9.83
C ALA A 298 -5.75 -10.63 9.17
N TYR A 299 -6.36 -9.49 8.82
CA TYR A 299 -7.62 -9.46 8.08
C TYR A 299 -7.47 -9.98 6.64
N ALA A 300 -6.38 -9.67 5.95
CA ALA A 300 -6.14 -10.13 4.59
C ALA A 300 -5.96 -11.66 4.50
N LEU A 301 -5.20 -12.25 5.43
CA LEU A 301 -5.02 -13.71 5.53
C LEU A 301 -6.33 -14.45 5.82
N ALA A 302 -7.27 -13.80 6.50
CA ALA A 302 -8.58 -14.37 6.85
C ALA A 302 -9.70 -14.02 5.86
N ASN A 303 -9.39 -13.39 4.73
CA ASN A 303 -10.39 -12.95 3.78
C ASN A 303 -11.17 -14.14 3.17
N HIS A 304 -12.48 -13.99 2.97
CA HIS A 304 -13.34 -15.02 2.38
C HIS A 304 -12.90 -15.42 0.95
N ARG A 305 -12.30 -14.51 0.18
CA ARG A 305 -11.77 -14.80 -1.16
C ARG A 305 -10.42 -15.49 -1.10
N GLN A 306 -10.31 -16.65 -1.73
CA GLN A 306 -9.04 -17.38 -1.82
C GLN A 306 -7.93 -16.56 -2.49
N THR A 307 -8.24 -15.79 -3.54
CA THR A 307 -7.27 -14.94 -4.24
C THR A 307 -6.63 -13.90 -3.32
N ALA A 308 -7.42 -13.26 -2.44
CA ALA A 308 -6.90 -12.30 -1.47
C ALA A 308 -6.04 -12.97 -0.39
N ARG A 309 -6.40 -14.19 0.04
CA ARG A 309 -5.59 -14.95 1.01
C ARG A 309 -4.26 -15.36 0.43
N LEU A 310 -4.23 -15.86 -0.81
CA LEU A 310 -2.99 -16.25 -1.48
C LEU A 310 -2.08 -15.03 -1.67
N ALA A 311 -2.61 -13.90 -2.13
CA ALA A 311 -1.85 -12.66 -2.23
C ALA A 311 -1.32 -12.17 -0.87
N ALA A 312 -2.07 -12.38 0.23
CA ALA A 312 -1.59 -12.07 1.57
C ALA A 312 -0.49 -13.04 2.03
N GLY A 313 -0.53 -14.30 1.59
CA GLY A 313 0.55 -15.27 1.75
C GLY A 313 1.81 -14.86 1.00
N ASP A 314 1.68 -14.44 -0.26
CA ASP A 314 2.79 -13.96 -1.09
C ASP A 314 3.44 -12.72 -0.48
N ALA A 315 2.62 -11.75 -0.05
CA ALA A 315 3.10 -10.57 0.69
C ALA A 315 3.83 -10.97 1.98
N LEU A 316 3.33 -11.97 2.72
CA LEU A 316 3.99 -12.47 3.92
C LEU A 316 5.36 -13.11 3.61
N ILE A 317 5.48 -13.83 2.49
CA ILE A 317 6.75 -14.42 2.03
C ILE A 317 7.75 -13.31 1.64
N GLU A 318 7.31 -12.31 0.88
CA GLU A 318 8.15 -11.17 0.49
C GLU A 318 8.65 -10.40 1.71
N LEU A 319 7.76 -10.15 2.68
CA LEU A 319 8.10 -9.49 3.93
C LEU A 319 9.07 -10.32 4.78
N ALA A 320 8.91 -11.64 4.80
CA ALA A 320 9.81 -12.56 5.50
C ALA A 320 11.25 -12.53 4.96
N ALA A 321 11.44 -12.18 3.69
CA ALA A 321 12.77 -12.02 3.09
C ALA A 321 13.46 -10.72 3.53
N ARG A 322 12.76 -9.80 4.21
CA ARG A 322 13.31 -8.50 4.62
C ARG A 322 14.10 -8.61 5.93
N PRO A 323 15.29 -8.00 6.03
CA PRO A 323 16.05 -7.98 7.27
C PRO A 323 15.25 -7.39 8.44
N GLY A 324 15.23 -8.08 9.57
CA GLY A 324 14.57 -7.61 10.80
C GLY A 324 13.05 -7.64 10.76
N TRP A 325 12.42 -8.33 9.78
CA TRP A 325 10.99 -8.53 9.78
C TRP A 325 10.54 -9.41 10.95
N ASP A 326 9.45 -9.01 11.62
CA ASP A 326 8.81 -9.77 12.70
C ASP A 326 7.31 -9.94 12.44
N SER A 327 6.86 -11.20 12.34
CA SER A 327 5.47 -11.58 12.10
C SER A 327 4.69 -11.87 13.39
N THR A 328 5.30 -11.74 14.57
CA THR A 328 4.67 -11.97 15.87
C THR A 328 3.44 -11.07 16.05
N GLY A 329 3.54 -9.81 15.63
CA GLY A 329 2.41 -8.87 15.65
C GLY A 329 1.21 -9.37 14.85
N ILE A 330 1.42 -9.99 13.69
CA ILE A 330 0.35 -10.58 12.86
C ILE A 330 -0.33 -11.72 13.61
N GLY A 331 0.45 -12.64 14.20
CA GLY A 331 -0.06 -13.76 14.98
C GLY A 331 -0.89 -13.32 16.19
N ALA A 332 -0.43 -12.32 16.93
CA ALA A 332 -1.18 -11.75 18.06
C ALA A 332 -2.53 -11.16 17.60
N LYS A 333 -2.59 -10.47 16.45
CA LYS A 333 -3.85 -9.97 15.89
C LYS A 333 -4.75 -11.13 15.43
N VAL A 334 -4.21 -12.14 14.77
CA VAL A 334 -4.95 -13.35 14.38
C VAL A 334 -5.61 -14.00 15.59
N GLY A 335 -4.85 -14.25 16.66
CA GLY A 335 -5.37 -14.89 17.87
C GLY A 335 -6.54 -14.11 18.48
N THR A 336 -6.33 -12.81 18.71
CA THR A 336 -7.37 -11.95 19.30
C THR A 336 -8.61 -11.76 18.42
N LEU A 337 -8.44 -11.68 17.09
CA LEU A 337 -9.57 -11.56 16.16
C LEU A 337 -10.37 -12.87 16.09
N ALA A 338 -9.70 -14.02 16.07
CA ALA A 338 -10.35 -15.32 15.98
C ALA A 338 -11.02 -15.73 17.30
N THR A 339 -10.55 -15.28 18.48
CA THR A 339 -11.28 -15.46 19.74
C THR A 339 -12.52 -14.59 19.87
N ALA A 340 -12.55 -13.45 19.16
CA ALA A 340 -13.69 -12.54 19.17
C ALA A 340 -14.63 -12.74 17.96
N ASP A 341 -14.50 -13.87 17.25
CA ASP A 341 -15.28 -14.23 16.05
C ASP A 341 -15.30 -13.12 14.97
N ARG A 342 -14.20 -12.37 14.85
CA ARG A 342 -14.03 -11.29 13.85
C ARG A 342 -13.42 -11.79 12.54
N ILE A 343 -12.85 -12.99 12.56
CA ILE A 343 -12.30 -13.69 11.40
C ILE A 343 -12.60 -15.19 11.51
N VAL A 344 -12.65 -15.87 10.37
CA VAL A 344 -12.72 -17.34 10.32
C VAL A 344 -11.31 -17.91 10.36
N LEU A 345 -10.92 -18.51 11.50
CA LEU A 345 -9.55 -19.01 11.72
C LEU A 345 -9.08 -19.97 10.62
N GLN A 346 -9.91 -20.93 10.22
CA GLN A 346 -9.56 -21.93 9.20
C GLN A 346 -9.06 -21.31 7.88
N ARG A 347 -9.49 -20.09 7.55
CA ARG A 347 -9.10 -19.42 6.30
C ARG A 347 -7.59 -19.12 6.23
N ILE A 348 -6.93 -18.87 7.36
CA ILE A 348 -5.51 -18.51 7.39
C ILE A 348 -4.58 -19.72 7.17
N VAL A 349 -5.10 -20.94 7.35
CA VAL A 349 -4.28 -22.16 7.31
C VAL A 349 -3.63 -22.34 5.94
N GLN A 350 -4.40 -22.17 4.86
CA GLN A 350 -3.90 -22.34 3.50
C GLN A 350 -2.73 -21.38 3.16
N PRO A 351 -2.86 -20.05 3.29
CA PRO A 351 -1.75 -19.16 2.96
C PRO A 351 -0.51 -19.37 3.85
N LEU A 352 -0.69 -19.74 5.13
CA LEU A 352 0.45 -20.09 5.99
C LEU A 352 1.12 -21.40 5.58
N ALA A 353 0.35 -22.39 5.12
CA ALA A 353 0.90 -23.65 4.61
C ALA A 353 1.72 -23.41 3.32
N GLU A 354 1.25 -22.56 2.41
CA GLU A 354 2.00 -22.18 1.21
C GLU A 354 3.26 -21.38 1.56
N ALA A 355 3.18 -20.44 2.52
CA ALA A 355 4.36 -19.74 3.03
C ALA A 355 5.41 -20.69 3.63
N LEU A 356 4.97 -21.71 4.37
CA LEU A 356 5.86 -22.73 4.91
C LEU A 356 6.55 -23.54 3.79
N LYS A 357 5.80 -23.94 2.75
CA LYS A 357 6.36 -24.64 1.58
C LYS A 357 7.36 -23.77 0.81
N ALA A 358 7.11 -22.45 0.74
CA ALA A 358 8.01 -21.48 0.14
C ALA A 358 9.27 -21.19 0.98
N GLY A 359 9.42 -21.84 2.14
CA GLY A 359 10.61 -21.71 2.98
C GLY A 359 10.52 -20.63 4.06
N ALA A 360 9.40 -19.92 4.19
CA ALA A 360 9.18 -18.90 5.23
C ALA A 360 8.86 -19.51 6.61
N ARG A 361 9.68 -20.47 7.04
CA ARG A 361 9.48 -21.26 8.26
C ARG A 361 9.40 -20.39 9.51
N ASP A 362 10.36 -19.50 9.70
CA ASP A 362 10.44 -18.65 10.90
C ASP A 362 9.22 -17.72 10.99
N THR A 363 8.79 -17.16 9.87
CA THR A 363 7.58 -16.35 9.78
C THR A 363 6.33 -17.14 10.15
N VAL A 364 6.17 -18.37 9.64
CA VAL A 364 5.02 -19.22 9.99
C VAL A 364 5.07 -19.59 11.48
N TRP A 365 6.25 -19.87 12.03
CA TRP A 365 6.43 -20.09 13.46
C TRP A 365 6.03 -18.85 14.28
N GLN A 366 6.50 -17.66 13.92
CA GLN A 366 6.15 -16.40 14.60
C GLN A 366 4.63 -16.14 14.59
N VAL A 367 3.97 -16.29 13.44
CA VAL A 367 2.51 -16.09 13.34
C VAL A 367 1.76 -17.10 14.20
N THR A 368 2.10 -18.39 14.10
CA THR A 368 1.38 -19.45 14.81
C THR A 368 1.64 -19.40 16.32
N SER A 369 2.90 -19.32 16.74
CA SER A 369 3.28 -19.25 18.16
C SER A 369 2.77 -17.98 18.86
N ALA A 370 2.57 -16.87 18.16
CA ALA A 370 1.96 -15.67 18.75
C ALA A 370 0.42 -15.71 18.79
N ALA A 371 -0.23 -16.53 17.93
CA ALA A 371 -1.68 -16.70 17.95
C ALA A 371 -2.14 -17.72 19.00
N LEU A 372 -1.39 -18.81 19.17
CA LEU A 372 -1.76 -19.95 20.02
C LEU A 372 -1.96 -19.63 21.50
N PRO A 373 -1.22 -18.72 22.16
CA PRO A 373 -1.41 -18.41 23.57
C PRO A 373 -2.81 -17.92 23.94
N VAL A 374 -3.49 -17.27 22.99
CA VAL A 374 -4.87 -16.79 23.19
C VAL A 374 -5.90 -17.81 22.66
N LEU A 375 -5.54 -18.57 21.63
CA LEU A 375 -6.43 -19.56 21.00
C LEU A 375 -6.58 -20.85 21.81
N LEU A 376 -5.50 -21.37 22.39
CA LEU A 376 -5.52 -22.65 23.12
C LEU A 376 -6.42 -22.59 24.36
N PRO A 377 -6.33 -21.56 25.24
CA PRO A 377 -7.23 -21.46 26.40
C PRO A 377 -8.69 -21.24 26.00
N ALA A 378 -8.94 -20.55 24.88
CA ALA A 378 -10.28 -20.25 24.40
C ALA A 378 -10.98 -21.47 23.73
N GLY A 379 -10.33 -22.62 23.66
CA GLY A 379 -10.94 -23.91 23.35
C GLY A 379 -11.09 -24.26 21.85
N PRO A 380 -11.53 -25.51 21.57
CA PRO A 380 -11.58 -26.06 20.20
C PRO A 380 -12.45 -25.25 19.25
N ARG A 381 -11.98 -25.08 18.01
CA ARG A 381 -12.66 -24.38 16.92
C ARG A 381 -12.14 -24.82 15.54
N PRO A 382 -12.89 -24.60 14.45
CA PRO A 382 -12.43 -24.91 13.10
C PRO A 382 -11.08 -24.26 12.77
N GLY A 383 -10.14 -25.05 12.26
CA GLY A 383 -8.79 -24.60 11.90
C GLY A 383 -7.76 -24.61 13.04
N LEU A 384 -8.15 -24.79 14.32
CA LEU A 384 -7.17 -24.79 15.42
C LEU A 384 -6.22 -25.98 15.34
N ALA A 385 -6.72 -27.18 15.03
CA ALA A 385 -5.88 -28.36 14.88
C ALA A 385 -4.86 -28.18 13.74
N ASP A 386 -5.31 -27.66 12.59
CA ASP A 386 -4.44 -27.34 11.46
C ASP A 386 -3.38 -26.28 11.80
N LEU A 387 -3.74 -25.27 12.59
CA LEU A 387 -2.80 -24.22 13.02
C LEU A 387 -1.73 -24.78 13.99
N VAL A 388 -2.12 -25.65 14.92
CA VAL A 388 -1.17 -26.35 15.82
C VAL A 388 -0.26 -27.27 15.03
N ASP A 389 -0.80 -27.99 14.04
CA ASP A 389 0.00 -28.81 13.10
C ASP A 389 1.02 -27.96 12.33
N LEU A 390 0.60 -26.78 11.82
CA LEU A 390 1.49 -25.83 11.14
C LEU A 390 2.57 -25.32 12.07
N ALA A 391 2.24 -24.98 13.32
CA ALA A 391 3.20 -24.56 14.33
C ALA A 391 4.24 -25.67 14.56
N ALA A 392 3.82 -26.92 14.71
CA ALA A 392 4.73 -28.06 14.89
C ALA A 392 5.63 -28.29 13.67
N ASN A 393 5.13 -28.07 12.45
CA ASN A 393 5.94 -28.16 11.23
C ASN A 393 6.94 -27.01 11.08
N ALA A 394 6.58 -25.83 11.56
CA ALA A 394 7.39 -24.62 11.51
C ALA A 394 8.37 -24.49 12.68
N ALA A 395 8.15 -25.23 13.77
CA ALA A 395 8.94 -25.16 14.99
C ALA A 395 10.46 -25.29 14.69
N PRO A 396 11.29 -24.41 15.28
CA PRO A 396 12.74 -24.49 15.14
C PRO A 396 13.29 -25.80 15.72
N ARG A 397 14.24 -26.42 15.01
CA ARG A 397 14.78 -27.76 15.36
C ARG A 397 15.58 -27.80 16.67
N GLY A 398 16.03 -26.64 17.18
CA GLY A 398 16.78 -26.53 18.43
C GLY A 398 15.94 -26.34 19.69
N GLY A 399 14.61 -26.42 19.57
CA GLY A 399 13.69 -26.02 20.63
C GLY A 399 13.57 -24.51 20.72
N HIS A 400 12.40 -24.02 21.14
CA HIS A 400 12.13 -22.60 21.41
C HIS A 400 11.31 -22.48 22.68
N SER A 401 11.70 -21.54 23.55
CA SER A 401 10.92 -21.17 24.74
C SER A 401 9.78 -20.23 24.33
N ALA A 402 8.82 -20.72 23.55
CA ALA A 402 7.55 -20.04 23.39
C ALA A 402 6.63 -20.48 24.55
N ASP A 403 6.18 -19.53 25.37
CA ASP A 403 5.15 -19.82 26.36
C ASP A 403 3.82 -20.04 25.62
N LEU A 404 3.32 -21.28 25.68
CA LEU A 404 2.09 -21.71 25.05
C LEU A 404 1.10 -22.23 26.11
N PRO A 405 0.41 -21.32 26.83
CA PRO A 405 -0.54 -21.69 27.86
C PRO A 405 -1.59 -22.67 27.35
N GLY A 406 -1.79 -23.75 28.11
CA GLY A 406 -2.77 -24.79 27.78
C GLY A 406 -2.27 -25.87 26.82
N LEU A 407 -1.08 -25.74 26.21
CA LEU A 407 -0.52 -26.76 25.31
C LEU A 407 -0.25 -28.08 26.04
N ALA A 408 0.46 -28.03 27.17
CA ALA A 408 0.79 -29.22 27.96
C ALA A 408 -0.47 -29.96 28.45
N ALA A 409 -1.44 -29.20 28.98
CA ALA A 409 -2.73 -29.75 29.41
C ALA A 409 -3.50 -30.38 28.26
N LEU A 410 -3.46 -29.79 27.05
CA LEU A 410 -4.12 -30.34 25.86
C LEU A 410 -3.42 -31.61 25.36
N ALA A 411 -2.09 -31.64 25.36
CA ALA A 411 -1.30 -32.80 24.96
C ALA A 411 -1.49 -34.01 25.89
N ALA A 412 -1.71 -33.76 27.19
CA ALA A 412 -1.93 -34.79 28.20
C ALA A 412 -3.35 -35.41 28.18
N LYS A 413 -4.32 -34.85 27.43
CA LYS A 413 -5.69 -35.39 27.42
C LYS A 413 -5.72 -36.82 26.84
N PRO A 414 -6.49 -37.75 27.43
CA PRO A 414 -6.56 -39.16 27.00
C PRO A 414 -7.34 -39.41 25.69
N GLY A 415 -7.69 -38.36 24.93
CA GLY A 415 -8.39 -38.49 23.64
C GLY A 415 -7.43 -38.68 22.46
N ARG A 416 -7.87 -39.42 21.44
CA ARG A 416 -7.23 -39.48 20.12
C ARG A 416 -8.08 -38.70 19.13
N ASN A 417 -7.89 -37.38 19.09
CA ASN A 417 -8.45 -36.54 18.06
C ASN A 417 -7.35 -35.70 17.43
N ARG A 418 -7.63 -35.13 16.24
CA ARG A 418 -6.62 -34.40 15.48
C ARG A 418 -5.95 -33.28 16.28
N LEU A 419 -6.72 -32.56 17.10
CA LEU A 419 -6.18 -31.46 17.93
C LEU A 419 -5.23 -31.95 19.03
N THR A 420 -5.57 -33.05 19.72
CA THR A 420 -4.71 -33.63 20.76
C THR A 420 -3.44 -34.24 20.19
N GLU A 421 -3.50 -34.88 19.01
CA GLU A 421 -2.30 -35.37 18.32
C GLU A 421 -1.39 -34.22 17.86
N ALA A 422 -1.96 -33.18 17.25
CA ALA A 422 -1.24 -31.96 16.87
C ALA A 422 -0.54 -31.32 18.10
N ALA A 423 -1.25 -31.23 19.23
CA ALA A 423 -0.72 -30.67 20.47
C ALA A 423 0.45 -31.50 21.02
N ARG A 424 0.36 -32.84 21.03
CA ARG A 424 1.48 -33.71 21.46
C ARG A 424 2.69 -33.51 20.57
N ARG A 425 2.48 -33.42 19.25
CA ARG A 425 3.56 -33.20 18.30
C ARG A 425 4.26 -31.86 18.52
N LEU A 426 3.50 -30.78 18.75
CA LEU A 426 4.07 -29.47 19.05
C LEU A 426 4.81 -29.47 20.40
N ALA A 427 4.22 -30.08 21.43
CA ALA A 427 4.83 -30.16 22.76
C ALA A 427 6.19 -30.88 22.75
N ALA A 428 6.40 -31.85 21.86
CA ALA A 428 7.69 -32.52 21.70
C ALA A 428 8.84 -31.61 21.23
N PHE A 429 8.54 -30.43 20.68
CA PHE A 429 9.54 -29.43 20.29
C PHE A 429 9.75 -28.33 21.34
N MET A 430 8.89 -28.26 22.36
CA MET A 430 9.01 -27.25 23.41
C MET A 430 9.94 -27.78 24.51
N PRO A 431 10.96 -27.02 24.93
CA PRO A 431 11.75 -27.40 26.10
C PRO A 431 10.84 -27.45 27.33
N THR A 432 11.06 -28.46 28.17
CA THR A 432 10.33 -28.69 29.43
C THR A 432 10.60 -27.64 30.48
#